data_AF-A0A7X7U137-F1
#
_entry.id   AF-A0A7X7U137-F1
#
_cell.length_a   1.000
_cell.length_b   1.000
_cell.length_c   1.000
_cell.angle_alpha   90.00
_cell.angle_beta   90.00
_cell.angle_gamma   90.00
#
_symmetry.space_group_name_H-M   'P 1'
#
loop_
_entity.id
_entity.type
_entity.pdbx_description
1 polymer ?
#
loop_
_entity_poly.entity_id
_entity_poly.type
_entity_poly.pdbx_seq_one_letter_code
_entity_poly.pdbx_strand_id
1 'polypeptide(L)'
;GMDMAMVPNRFVEYIAKLKELVQEGTVPMSRIDDAVTRILRVKCAMGLLDKNRSQLADRSLWKDFGSAAHREVARRAVRESLVLLKNEGKTLPLSKQAARIHVAGKTADNIGNQCGGWTIDWQGKSGDVTTGGTTILAAIKKTVSPDTKVTFSEDGAGAEGATVGVVVVGEKPYAEGNGDNGELTLDAADKAAIDNMKKTGIPVVVILVSGRPMIVTDTIAKVDAFVAAWLPGTEGQGVADVLFGDYKPTGKLSFTWPRSIDQVPINVGDQPYAPLFAFGYGLTY
;
A
#
# COMPACT_ATOMS: atom_id res chain seq x y z
N GLY A 1 -25.83 16.62 -16.43
CA GLY A 1 -25.90 16.69 -14.95
C GLY A 1 -24.55 16.91 -14.29
N MET A 2 -23.42 16.87 -15.00
CA MET A 2 -22.12 17.29 -14.43
C MET A 2 -22.11 18.80 -14.19
N ASP A 3 -21.50 19.22 -13.08
CA ASP A 3 -21.45 20.64 -12.67
C ASP A 3 -20.10 21.29 -12.96
N MET A 4 -19.02 20.51 -12.87
CA MET A 4 -17.65 20.96 -13.08
C MET A 4 -16.95 19.98 -14.01
N ALA A 5 -16.36 20.49 -15.09
CA ALA A 5 -15.54 19.68 -15.99
C ALA A 5 -14.06 19.93 -15.68
N MET A 6 -13.33 18.86 -15.35
CA MET A 6 -11.88 18.90 -15.21
C MET A 6 -11.25 18.80 -16.61
N VAL A 7 -11.17 19.93 -17.31
CA VAL A 7 -10.50 20.03 -18.63
C VAL A 7 -9.18 20.76 -18.43
N PRO A 8 -8.07 20.07 -18.08
CA PRO A 8 -6.85 20.74 -17.64
C PRO A 8 -6.10 21.47 -18.76
N ASN A 9 -6.23 21.01 -20.00
CA ASN A 9 -5.39 21.50 -21.12
C ASN A 9 -6.17 22.36 -22.12
N ARG A 10 -7.38 21.95 -22.51
CA ARG A 10 -8.20 22.60 -23.55
C ARG A 10 -9.35 23.44 -22.97
N PHE A 11 -9.15 24.04 -21.80
CA PHE A 11 -10.22 24.76 -21.08
C PHE A 11 -10.79 25.95 -21.88
N VAL A 12 -9.96 26.65 -22.67
CA VAL A 12 -10.41 27.78 -23.50
C VAL A 12 -11.43 27.32 -24.54
N GLU A 13 -11.13 26.24 -25.25
CA GLU A 13 -12.02 25.66 -26.25
C GLU A 13 -13.29 25.10 -25.60
N TYR A 14 -13.15 24.40 -24.47
CA TYR A 14 -14.29 23.91 -23.70
C TYR A 14 -15.26 25.04 -23.32
N ILE A 15 -14.74 26.16 -22.81
CA ILE A 15 -15.55 27.33 -22.44
C ILE A 15 -16.23 27.94 -23.68
N ALA A 16 -15.50 28.09 -24.79
CA ALA A 16 -16.06 28.63 -26.03
C ALA A 16 -17.21 27.76 -26.55
N LYS A 17 -17.01 26.44 -26.63
CA LYS A 17 -18.04 25.49 -27.06
C LYS A 17 -19.23 25.45 -26.11
N LEU A 18 -19.02 25.47 -24.80
CA LEU A 18 -20.14 25.52 -23.86
C LEU A 18 -20.97 26.79 -24.03
N LYS A 19 -20.34 27.95 -24.30
CA LYS A 19 -21.06 29.20 -24.59
C LYS A 19 -21.88 29.11 -25.89
N GLU A 20 -21.30 28.58 -26.95
CA GLU A 20 -22.01 28.36 -28.23
C GLU A 20 -23.25 27.48 -28.00
N LEU A 21 -23.09 26.34 -27.32
CA LEU A 21 -24.19 25.42 -26.99
C LEU A 21 -25.30 26.07 -26.16
N VAL A 22 -24.97 27.01 -25.27
CA VAL A 22 -25.95 27.79 -24.52
C VAL A 22 -26.67 28.80 -25.41
N GLN A 23 -25.94 29.49 -26.31
CA GLN A 23 -26.51 30.49 -27.22
C GLN A 23 -27.47 29.88 -28.24
N GLU A 24 -27.18 28.69 -28.75
CA GLU A 24 -28.06 27.98 -29.70
C GLU A 24 -29.20 27.21 -29.01
N GLY A 25 -29.24 27.20 -27.67
CA GLY A 25 -30.32 26.58 -26.88
C GLY A 25 -30.16 25.08 -26.62
N THR A 26 -29.10 24.44 -27.13
CA THR A 26 -28.77 23.02 -26.86
C THR A 26 -28.54 22.78 -25.37
N VAL A 27 -27.89 23.72 -24.67
CA VAL A 27 -27.74 23.70 -23.21
C VAL A 27 -28.61 24.81 -22.62
N PRO A 28 -29.70 24.49 -21.90
CA PRO A 28 -30.56 25.51 -21.33
C PRO A 28 -29.84 26.26 -20.20
N MET A 29 -30.10 27.58 -20.06
CA MET A 29 -29.52 28.39 -18.99
C MET A 29 -29.83 27.83 -17.58
N SER A 30 -30.99 27.20 -17.39
CA SER A 30 -31.32 26.52 -16.13
C SER A 30 -30.32 25.43 -15.74
N ARG A 31 -29.66 24.78 -16.70
CA ARG A 31 -28.58 23.81 -16.45
C ARG A 31 -27.30 24.49 -16.00
N ILE A 32 -27.00 25.69 -16.53
CA ILE A 32 -25.87 26.52 -16.10
C ILE A 32 -26.12 27.03 -14.68
N ASP A 33 -27.34 27.54 -14.42
CA ASP A 33 -27.73 28.06 -13.10
C ASP A 33 -27.67 26.96 -12.02
N ASP A 34 -28.16 25.74 -12.30
CA ASP A 34 -28.05 24.61 -11.36
C ASP A 34 -26.58 24.25 -11.07
N ALA A 35 -25.74 24.14 -12.10
CA ALA A 35 -24.33 23.82 -11.95
C ALA A 35 -23.56 24.90 -11.14
N VAL A 36 -23.76 26.17 -11.50
CA VAL A 36 -23.13 27.30 -10.80
C VAL A 36 -23.63 27.39 -9.36
N THR A 37 -24.93 27.20 -9.12
CA THR A 37 -25.50 27.19 -7.77
C THR A 37 -24.85 26.12 -6.89
N ARG A 38 -24.62 24.91 -7.42
CA ARG A 38 -23.95 23.82 -6.69
C ARG A 38 -22.49 24.15 -6.37
N ILE A 39 -21.75 24.69 -7.33
CA ILE A 39 -20.35 25.10 -7.14
C ILE A 39 -20.24 26.24 -6.12
N LEU A 40 -21.05 27.28 -6.27
CA LEU A 40 -21.03 28.42 -5.37
C LEU A 40 -21.49 28.04 -3.96
N ARG A 41 -22.48 27.14 -3.81
CA ARG A 41 -22.89 26.63 -2.51
C ARG A 41 -21.72 26.02 -1.74
N VAL A 42 -20.91 25.19 -2.39
CA VAL A 42 -19.73 24.58 -1.76
C VAL A 42 -18.69 25.65 -1.40
N LYS A 43 -18.42 26.61 -2.31
CA LYS A 43 -17.49 27.73 -2.05
C LYS A 43 -17.96 28.60 -0.87
N CYS A 44 -19.26 28.90 -0.76
CA CYS A 44 -19.84 29.61 0.37
C CYS A 44 -19.70 28.80 1.67
N ALA A 45 -20.08 27.53 1.65
CA ALA A 45 -20.07 26.68 2.85
C ALA A 45 -18.68 26.51 3.46
N MET A 46 -17.62 26.53 2.65
CA MET A 46 -16.23 26.49 3.13
C MET A 46 -15.63 27.87 3.44
N GLY A 47 -16.45 28.93 3.42
CA GLY A 47 -16.04 30.31 3.69
C GLY A 47 -15.18 30.95 2.60
N LEU A 48 -15.07 30.35 1.40
CA LEU A 48 -14.21 30.87 0.33
C LEU A 48 -14.70 32.24 -0.19
N LEU A 49 -15.99 32.56 -0.02
CA LEU A 49 -16.55 33.85 -0.39
C LEU A 49 -16.59 34.86 0.76
N ASP A 50 -16.08 34.51 1.95
CA ASP A 50 -16.04 35.43 3.08
C ASP A 50 -14.98 36.51 2.85
N LYS A 51 -15.41 37.77 2.90
CA LYS A 51 -14.54 38.95 2.66
C LYS A 51 -13.36 39.06 3.64
N ASN A 52 -13.51 38.45 4.82
CA ASN A 52 -12.52 38.49 5.90
C ASN A 52 -11.58 37.28 5.91
N ARG A 53 -11.79 36.30 5.02
CA ARG A 53 -10.95 35.10 4.94
C ARG A 53 -9.80 35.32 3.96
N SER A 54 -8.58 34.98 4.39
CA SER A 54 -7.45 34.89 3.46
C SER A 54 -7.70 33.82 2.40
N GLN A 55 -7.48 34.18 1.13
CA GLN A 55 -7.50 33.23 0.00
C GLN A 55 -6.14 32.53 -0.16
N LEU A 56 -5.10 33.04 0.50
CA LEU A 56 -3.78 32.43 0.52
C LEU A 56 -3.70 31.35 1.60
N ALA A 57 -2.92 30.31 1.31
CA ALA A 57 -2.60 29.28 2.29
C ALA A 57 -1.88 29.88 3.51
N ASP A 58 -2.24 29.40 4.70
CA ASP A 58 -1.56 29.76 5.94
C ASP A 58 -0.17 29.12 5.98
N ARG A 59 0.87 29.95 5.86
CA ARG A 59 2.26 29.48 5.85
C ARG A 59 2.73 28.94 7.21
N SER A 60 2.04 29.27 8.31
CA SER A 60 2.39 28.77 9.64
C SER A 60 2.20 27.25 9.77
N LEU A 61 1.33 26.67 8.94
CA LEU A 61 1.04 25.24 8.88
C LEU A 61 2.12 24.43 8.15
N TRP A 62 3.10 25.08 7.51
CA TRP A 62 4.18 24.38 6.83
C TRP A 62 4.96 23.45 7.77
N LYS A 63 5.12 23.83 9.04
CA LYS A 63 5.79 23.02 10.07
C LYS A 63 5.10 21.67 10.32
N ASP A 64 3.82 21.56 9.99
CA ASP A 64 3.02 20.36 10.23
C ASP A 64 3.13 19.38 9.04
N PHE A 65 3.61 19.83 7.87
CA PHE A 65 3.82 18.98 6.70
C PHE A 65 4.87 17.90 7.00
N GLY A 66 4.48 16.63 6.89
CA GLY A 66 5.36 15.50 7.20
C GLY A 66 5.85 15.44 8.66
N SER A 67 5.15 16.10 9.58
CA SER A 67 5.53 16.17 10.99
C SER A 67 5.57 14.80 11.68
N ALA A 68 6.31 14.71 12.79
CA ALA A 68 6.39 13.48 13.58
C ALA A 68 5.01 13.01 14.07
N ALA A 69 4.10 13.92 14.38
CA ALA A 69 2.73 13.58 14.78
C ALA A 69 1.94 12.91 13.64
N HIS A 70 2.03 13.44 12.41
CA HIS A 70 1.41 12.81 11.25
C HIS A 70 2.05 11.46 10.91
N ARG A 71 3.37 11.34 11.08
CA ARG A 71 4.09 10.07 10.88
C ARG A 71 3.70 9.01 11.90
N GLU A 72 3.44 9.37 13.16
CA GLU A 72 2.91 8.40 14.13
C GLU A 72 1.50 7.94 13.77
N VAL A 73 0.64 8.83 13.24
CA VAL A 73 -0.67 8.43 12.70
C VAL A 73 -0.51 7.46 11.53
N ALA A 74 0.44 7.72 10.63
CA ALA A 74 0.73 6.82 9.51
C ALA A 74 1.31 5.48 9.98
N ARG A 75 2.27 5.45 10.91
CA ARG A 75 2.79 4.22 11.52
C ARG A 75 1.69 3.40 12.19
N ARG A 76 0.75 4.07 12.89
CA ARG A 76 -0.44 3.43 13.45
C ARG A 76 -1.31 2.80 12.37
N ALA A 77 -1.61 3.53 11.30
CA ALA A 77 -2.40 3.01 10.19
C ALA A 77 -1.71 1.80 9.52
N VAL A 78 -0.38 1.81 9.42
CA VAL A 78 0.40 0.66 8.90
C VAL A 78 0.20 -0.57 9.79
N ARG A 79 0.49 -0.49 11.10
CA ARG A 79 0.38 -1.67 11.98
C ARG A 79 -1.06 -2.21 12.10
N GLU A 80 -2.06 -1.33 11.98
CA GLU A 80 -3.48 -1.70 12.00
C GLU A 80 -3.97 -2.30 10.66
N SER A 81 -3.31 -1.99 9.54
CA SER A 81 -3.69 -2.50 8.21
C SER A 81 -3.15 -3.89 7.89
N LEU A 82 -2.06 -4.31 8.54
CA LEU A 82 -1.41 -5.59 8.24
C LEU A 82 -2.36 -6.75 8.56
N VAL A 83 -2.47 -7.68 7.60
CA VAL A 83 -3.26 -8.90 7.78
C VAL A 83 -2.34 -10.10 7.83
N LEU A 84 -2.31 -10.79 8.98
CA LEU A 84 -1.57 -12.02 9.14
C LEU A 84 -2.35 -13.17 8.49
N LEU A 85 -1.85 -13.72 7.38
CA LEU A 85 -2.54 -14.76 6.63
C LEU A 85 -2.13 -16.17 7.03
N LYS A 86 -0.88 -16.33 7.48
CA LYS A 86 -0.32 -17.60 7.93
C LYS A 86 0.67 -17.36 9.07
N ASN A 87 0.67 -18.24 10.08
CA ASN A 87 1.64 -18.24 11.17
C ASN A 87 1.82 -19.65 11.75
N GLU A 88 2.48 -20.53 10.99
CA GLU A 88 2.82 -21.89 11.43
C GLU A 88 3.95 -21.89 12.45
N GLY A 89 3.90 -22.86 13.37
CA GLY A 89 4.90 -23.02 14.43
C GLY A 89 5.03 -21.84 15.39
N LYS A 90 4.10 -20.87 15.35
CA LYS A 90 4.20 -19.57 16.05
C LYS A 90 5.50 -18.82 15.70
N THR A 91 5.84 -18.81 14.41
CA THR A 91 7.04 -18.13 13.91
C THR A 91 7.01 -16.62 14.21
N LEU A 92 5.84 -15.99 14.12
CA LEU A 92 5.60 -14.63 14.58
C LEU A 92 4.95 -14.61 15.98
N PRO A 93 5.32 -13.66 16.86
CA PRO A 93 6.29 -12.57 16.63
C PRO A 93 7.75 -13.06 16.68
N LEU A 94 8.61 -12.41 15.89
CA LEU A 94 10.05 -12.64 15.88
C LEU A 94 10.70 -12.13 17.18
N SER A 95 11.74 -12.82 17.63
CA SER A 95 12.57 -12.34 18.74
C SER A 95 13.45 -11.17 18.28
N LYS A 96 13.42 -10.06 19.04
CA LYS A 96 14.36 -8.94 18.89
C LYS A 96 15.80 -9.32 19.26
N GLN A 97 16.00 -10.47 19.91
CA GLN A 97 17.29 -11.01 20.31
C GLN A 97 17.73 -12.19 19.43
N ALA A 98 17.12 -12.40 18.26
CA ALA A 98 17.58 -13.40 17.31
C ALA A 98 19.08 -13.20 17.01
N ALA A 99 19.87 -14.28 16.96
CA ALA A 99 21.30 -14.16 16.70
C ALA A 99 21.56 -13.55 15.31
N ARG A 100 20.77 -13.96 14.32
CA ARG A 100 20.84 -13.41 12.97
C ARG A 100 19.48 -13.43 12.28
N ILE A 101 19.12 -12.33 11.65
CA ILE A 101 17.98 -12.23 10.73
C ILE A 101 18.52 -11.98 9.32
N HIS A 102 18.07 -12.77 8.35
CA HIS A 102 18.37 -12.51 6.95
C HIS A 102 17.14 -11.93 6.27
N VAL A 103 17.25 -10.71 5.75
CA VAL A 103 16.18 -10.02 5.04
C VAL A 103 16.45 -10.13 3.54
N ALA A 104 15.42 -10.35 2.74
CA ALA A 104 15.56 -10.47 1.30
C ALA A 104 14.40 -9.84 0.53
N GLY A 105 14.54 -9.82 -0.80
CA GLY A 105 13.53 -9.33 -1.73
C GLY A 105 13.72 -7.86 -2.12
N LYS A 106 13.43 -7.56 -3.39
CA LYS A 106 13.59 -6.24 -4.03
C LYS A 106 12.83 -5.10 -3.35
N THR A 107 11.82 -5.43 -2.54
CA THR A 107 10.96 -4.46 -1.86
C THR A 107 11.41 -4.19 -0.43
N ALA A 108 12.35 -4.97 0.13
CA ALA A 108 12.75 -4.83 1.53
C ALA A 108 13.35 -3.45 1.85
N ASP A 109 14.19 -2.92 0.95
CA ASP A 109 14.85 -1.62 1.11
C ASP A 109 14.45 -0.63 0.02
N ASN A 110 13.15 -0.61 -0.32
CA ASN A 110 12.64 0.17 -1.44
C ASN A 110 11.39 0.95 -1.03
N ILE A 111 11.58 2.22 -0.65
CA ILE A 111 10.48 3.05 -0.17
C ILE A 111 9.44 3.34 -1.27
N GLY A 112 9.88 3.44 -2.52
CA GLY A 112 9.00 3.58 -3.67
C GLY A 112 8.01 2.43 -3.82
N ASN A 113 8.50 1.18 -3.73
CA ASN A 113 7.65 -0.01 -3.82
C ASN A 113 6.64 -0.09 -2.67
N GLN A 114 7.05 0.20 -1.42
CA GLN A 114 6.11 0.15 -0.28
C GLN A 114 5.07 1.28 -0.30
N CYS A 115 5.32 2.37 -1.02
CA CYS A 115 4.34 3.44 -1.21
C CYS A 115 3.39 3.18 -2.39
N GLY A 116 3.88 2.63 -3.50
CA GLY A 116 3.09 2.37 -4.70
C GLY A 116 2.83 3.62 -5.56
N GLY A 117 1.79 3.57 -6.41
CA GLY A 117 1.39 4.69 -7.25
C GLY A 117 0.88 5.89 -6.46
N TRP A 118 0.67 7.02 -7.14
CA TRP A 118 0.26 8.28 -6.52
C TRP A 118 1.18 8.77 -5.39
N THR A 119 2.43 8.34 -5.39
CA THR A 119 3.45 8.78 -4.44
C THR A 119 4.54 9.53 -5.18
N ILE A 120 4.57 10.86 -4.97
CA ILE A 120 5.41 11.83 -5.69
C ILE A 120 5.07 11.91 -7.18
N ASP A 121 5.19 10.80 -7.90
CA ASP A 121 4.83 10.65 -9.30
C ASP A 121 3.48 9.94 -9.45
N TRP A 122 2.80 10.16 -10.59
CA TRP A 122 1.50 9.54 -10.89
C TRP A 122 1.54 8.01 -10.78
N GLN A 123 2.43 7.37 -11.53
CA GLN A 123 2.64 5.92 -11.50
C GLN A 123 3.43 5.47 -10.26
N GLY A 124 3.94 6.42 -9.47
CA GLY A 124 5.02 6.17 -8.52
C GLY A 124 6.30 5.73 -9.21
N LYS A 125 7.30 5.36 -8.42
CA LYS A 125 8.60 4.92 -8.91
C LYS A 125 9.26 4.03 -7.86
N SER A 126 10.05 3.03 -8.29
CA SER A 126 10.88 2.23 -7.39
C SER A 126 12.12 3.00 -6.94
N GLY A 127 12.63 2.67 -5.75
CA GLY A 127 13.86 3.22 -5.17
C GLY A 127 13.57 4.29 -4.12
N ASP A 128 14.56 5.16 -3.90
CA ASP A 128 14.44 6.28 -2.97
C ASP A 128 13.70 7.45 -3.63
N VAL A 129 12.38 7.49 -3.44
CA VAL A 129 11.48 8.50 -4.05
C VAL A 129 11.12 9.64 -3.10
N THR A 130 11.30 9.46 -1.80
CA THR A 130 10.87 10.44 -0.79
C THR A 130 11.73 10.36 0.45
N THR A 131 12.04 11.52 1.03
CA THR A 131 12.92 11.62 2.19
C THR A 131 12.15 11.50 3.51
N GLY A 132 12.87 11.04 4.55
CA GLY A 132 12.33 10.94 5.91
C GLY A 132 11.38 9.78 6.17
N GLY A 133 11.11 8.93 5.17
CA GLY A 133 10.46 7.64 5.40
C GLY A 133 11.44 6.55 5.85
N THR A 134 10.90 5.42 6.28
CA THR A 134 11.64 4.26 6.78
C THR A 134 11.25 3.04 5.95
N THR A 135 12.22 2.39 5.32
CA THR A 135 12.00 1.11 4.61
C THR A 135 11.73 -0.02 5.59
N ILE A 136 11.14 -1.13 5.13
CA ILE A 136 10.92 -2.32 5.99
C ILE A 136 12.26 -2.87 6.50
N LEU A 137 13.32 -2.92 5.67
CA LEU A 137 14.66 -3.31 6.10
C LEU A 137 15.22 -2.37 7.18
N ALA A 138 15.12 -1.06 6.98
CA ALA A 138 15.57 -0.08 7.97
C ALA A 138 14.79 -0.19 9.29
N ALA A 139 13.48 -0.44 9.22
CA ALA A 139 12.64 -0.68 10.38
C ALA A 139 13.05 -1.94 11.15
N ILE A 140 13.31 -3.06 10.46
CA ILE A 140 13.81 -4.29 11.08
C ILE A 140 15.13 -4.01 11.80
N LYS A 141 16.11 -3.37 11.11
CA LYS A 141 17.41 -3.02 11.70
C LYS A 141 17.29 -2.14 12.95
N LYS A 142 16.34 -1.20 12.95
CA LYS A 142 16.08 -0.29 14.08
C LYS A 142 15.41 -0.99 15.27
N THR A 143 14.68 -2.07 15.03
CA THR A 143 13.82 -2.72 16.03
C THR A 143 14.53 -3.80 16.84
N VAL A 144 15.50 -4.48 16.23
CA VAL A 144 16.24 -5.58 16.86
C VAL A 144 17.30 -5.07 17.85
N SER A 145 17.78 -5.98 18.70
CA SER A 145 18.93 -5.73 19.59
C SER A 145 20.16 -5.29 18.78
N PRO A 146 21.02 -4.41 19.32
CA PRO A 146 22.33 -4.10 18.72
C PRO A 146 23.20 -5.33 18.46
N ASP A 147 23.01 -6.42 19.22
CA ASP A 147 23.75 -7.68 19.06
C ASP A 147 23.18 -8.58 17.95
N THR A 148 21.98 -8.29 17.46
CA THR A 148 21.35 -9.07 16.38
C THR A 148 21.97 -8.70 15.04
N LYS A 149 22.57 -9.68 14.37
CA LYS A 149 23.10 -9.47 13.02
C LYS A 149 21.97 -9.46 11.99
N VAL A 150 21.69 -8.30 11.40
CA VAL A 150 20.79 -8.19 10.24
C VAL A 150 21.61 -8.20 8.95
N THR A 151 21.34 -9.16 8.08
CA THR A 151 21.96 -9.26 6.75
C THR A 151 20.91 -9.08 5.66
N PHE A 152 21.31 -8.62 4.48
CA PHE A 152 20.40 -8.38 3.36
C PHE A 152 20.98 -8.87 2.04
N SER A 153 20.15 -9.52 1.23
CA SER A 153 20.40 -9.81 -0.19
C SER A 153 19.09 -9.75 -0.97
N GLU A 154 19.07 -9.13 -2.14
CA GLU A 154 17.82 -9.00 -2.90
C GLU A 154 17.25 -10.35 -3.34
N ASP A 155 18.12 -11.30 -3.69
CA ASP A 155 17.82 -12.63 -4.22
C ASP A 155 17.69 -13.74 -3.15
N GLY A 156 17.81 -13.39 -1.86
CA GLY A 156 17.74 -14.34 -0.75
C GLY A 156 18.96 -15.25 -0.58
N ALA A 157 20.07 -14.98 -1.28
CA ALA A 157 21.30 -15.74 -1.12
C ALA A 157 22.03 -15.43 0.21
N GLY A 158 22.73 -16.44 0.74
CA GLY A 158 23.56 -16.31 1.94
C GLY A 158 22.79 -16.38 3.26
N ALA A 159 21.56 -16.91 3.26
CA ALA A 159 20.71 -16.99 4.44
C ALA A 159 21.07 -18.13 5.41
N GLU A 160 21.98 -19.04 5.02
CA GLU A 160 22.33 -20.24 5.79
C GLU A 160 22.77 -19.87 7.21
N GLY A 161 22.23 -20.60 8.19
CA GLY A 161 22.51 -20.38 9.61
C GLY A 161 21.89 -19.11 10.21
N ALA A 162 21.06 -18.36 9.47
CA ALA A 162 20.22 -17.34 10.08
C ALA A 162 19.15 -17.99 10.98
N THR A 163 18.72 -17.28 12.02
CA THR A 163 17.64 -17.73 12.91
C THR A 163 16.29 -17.73 12.16
N VAL A 164 16.09 -16.75 11.28
CA VAL A 164 14.87 -16.60 10.48
C VAL A 164 15.16 -15.79 9.21
N GLY A 165 14.47 -16.13 8.13
CA GLY A 165 14.43 -15.37 6.88
C GLY A 165 13.19 -14.49 6.79
N VAL A 166 13.35 -13.23 6.41
CA VAL A 166 12.24 -12.31 6.12
C VAL A 166 12.32 -11.87 4.66
N VAL A 167 11.37 -12.27 3.83
CA VAL A 167 11.39 -12.01 2.38
C VAL A 167 10.28 -11.00 2.04
N VAL A 168 10.65 -9.81 1.57
CA VAL A 168 9.74 -8.71 1.24
C VAL A 168 9.58 -8.61 -0.27
N VAL A 169 8.40 -8.96 -0.76
CA VAL A 169 8.09 -9.14 -2.20
C VAL A 169 6.83 -8.40 -2.58
N GLY A 170 6.57 -8.30 -3.89
CA GLY A 170 5.27 -7.89 -4.39
C GLY A 170 5.34 -6.97 -5.60
N GLU A 171 4.30 -6.17 -5.77
CA GLU A 171 4.09 -5.37 -6.98
C GLU A 171 5.03 -4.15 -7.02
N LYS A 172 5.40 -3.72 -8.23
CA LYS A 172 6.01 -2.39 -8.44
C LYS A 172 4.92 -1.32 -8.41
N PRO A 173 5.26 -0.03 -8.21
CA PRO A 173 4.30 1.06 -8.28
C PRO A 173 3.54 1.10 -9.62
N TYR A 174 2.22 1.35 -9.54
CA TYR A 174 1.34 1.58 -10.67
C TYR A 174 0.15 2.45 -10.23
N ALA A 175 -0.46 3.14 -11.20
CA ALA A 175 -1.73 3.85 -11.02
C ALA A 175 -2.65 3.63 -12.22
N GLU A 176 -3.95 3.50 -11.95
CA GLU A 176 -5.00 3.38 -12.96
C GLU A 176 -4.77 2.20 -13.92
N GLY A 177 -5.03 2.36 -15.22
CA GLY A 177 -4.96 1.26 -16.21
C GLY A 177 -3.57 0.64 -16.37
N ASN A 178 -2.49 1.32 -15.95
CA ASN A 178 -1.15 0.71 -15.92
C ASN A 178 -1.05 -0.45 -14.91
N GLY A 179 -1.98 -0.50 -13.94
CA GLY A 179 -2.10 -1.59 -12.98
C GLY A 179 -2.93 -2.77 -13.49
N ASP A 180 -3.56 -2.69 -14.66
CA ASP A 180 -4.37 -3.80 -15.18
C ASP A 180 -3.47 -5.00 -15.46
N ASN A 181 -3.76 -6.12 -14.78
CA ASN A 181 -2.96 -7.33 -14.83
C ASN A 181 -3.87 -8.55 -14.76
N GLY A 182 -3.87 -9.34 -15.83
CA GLY A 182 -4.70 -10.54 -15.97
C GLY A 182 -4.16 -11.79 -15.28
N GLU A 183 -2.97 -11.74 -14.68
CA GLU A 183 -2.31 -12.91 -14.07
C GLU A 183 -2.22 -12.80 -12.53
N LEU A 184 -1.97 -11.59 -12.02
CA LEU A 184 -1.87 -11.29 -10.58
C LEU A 184 -0.86 -12.19 -9.80
N THR A 185 0.19 -12.67 -10.47
CA THR A 185 1.22 -13.53 -9.85
C THR A 185 2.46 -12.74 -9.40
N LEU A 186 3.20 -13.28 -8.43
CA LEU A 186 4.54 -12.78 -8.10
C LEU A 186 5.48 -12.95 -9.30
N ASP A 187 6.38 -11.98 -9.50
CA ASP A 187 7.37 -12.05 -10.57
C ASP A 187 8.46 -13.10 -10.27
N ALA A 188 9.29 -13.37 -11.29
CA ALA A 188 10.32 -14.41 -11.20
C ALA A 188 11.37 -14.11 -10.12
N ALA A 189 11.73 -12.84 -9.92
CA ALA A 189 12.72 -12.44 -8.91
C ALA A 189 12.19 -12.67 -7.50
N ASP A 190 10.93 -12.31 -7.24
CA ASP A 190 10.28 -12.54 -5.94
C ASP A 190 10.16 -14.05 -5.63
N LYS A 191 9.75 -14.85 -6.62
CA LYS A 191 9.68 -16.31 -6.49
C LYS A 191 11.06 -16.90 -6.18
N ALA A 192 12.10 -16.48 -6.90
CA ALA A 192 13.46 -16.94 -6.69
C ALA A 192 14.00 -16.58 -5.29
N ALA A 193 13.74 -15.36 -4.80
CA ALA A 193 14.15 -14.94 -3.46
C ALA A 193 13.51 -15.80 -2.36
N ILE A 194 12.23 -16.12 -2.50
CA ILE A 194 11.53 -17.02 -1.58
C ILE A 194 12.11 -18.43 -1.64
N ASP A 195 12.35 -18.96 -2.85
CA ASP A 195 12.90 -20.31 -3.04
C ASP A 195 14.31 -20.45 -2.48
N ASN A 196 15.17 -19.46 -2.70
CA ASN A 196 16.52 -19.44 -2.15
C ASN A 196 16.49 -19.42 -0.63
N MET A 197 15.61 -18.63 -0.02
CA MET A 197 15.43 -18.64 1.43
C MET A 197 14.96 -20.02 1.93
N LYS A 198 13.95 -20.62 1.29
CA LYS A 198 13.42 -21.93 1.70
C LYS A 198 14.46 -23.06 1.60
N LYS A 199 15.36 -23.03 0.60
CA LYS A 199 16.43 -24.04 0.43
C LYS A 199 17.38 -24.13 1.63
N THR A 200 17.50 -23.07 2.42
CA THR A 200 18.37 -23.05 3.60
C THR A 200 17.81 -23.81 4.81
N GLY A 201 16.52 -24.17 4.78
CA GLY A 201 15.86 -24.90 5.87
C GLY A 201 15.50 -24.06 7.10
N ILE A 202 15.76 -22.74 7.08
CA ILE A 202 15.37 -21.84 8.16
C ILE A 202 13.87 -21.49 8.07
N PRO A 203 13.22 -21.05 9.16
CA PRO A 203 11.87 -20.49 9.10
C PRO A 203 11.81 -19.26 8.19
N VAL A 204 10.79 -19.16 7.35
CA VAL A 204 10.63 -18.07 6.37
C VAL A 204 9.32 -17.33 6.59
N VAL A 205 9.45 -16.02 6.82
CA VAL A 205 8.35 -15.05 6.85
C VAL A 205 8.32 -14.31 5.53
N VAL A 206 7.19 -14.34 4.83
CA VAL A 206 6.95 -13.51 3.65
C VAL A 206 6.11 -12.30 4.00
N ILE A 207 6.54 -11.13 3.54
CA ILE A 207 5.79 -9.88 3.61
C ILE A 207 5.44 -9.48 2.19
N LEU A 208 4.15 -9.52 1.86
CA LEU A 208 3.63 -9.12 0.56
C LEU A 208 3.24 -7.65 0.58
N VAL A 209 3.88 -6.86 -0.27
CA VAL A 209 3.54 -5.47 -0.57
C VAL A 209 2.80 -5.43 -1.91
N SER A 210 1.49 -5.21 -1.88
CA SER A 210 0.64 -5.22 -3.08
C SER A 210 -0.56 -4.30 -2.93
N GLY A 211 -1.07 -3.76 -4.04
CA GLY A 211 -2.27 -2.92 -4.03
C GLY A 211 -3.57 -3.72 -3.89
N ARG A 212 -3.48 -5.05 -3.92
CA ARG A 212 -4.60 -5.99 -4.04
C ARG A 212 -4.19 -7.43 -3.65
N PRO A 213 -5.15 -8.35 -3.45
CA PRO A 213 -4.85 -9.78 -3.39
C PRO A 213 -4.11 -10.27 -4.64
N MET A 214 -3.13 -11.15 -4.44
CA MET A 214 -2.35 -11.80 -5.51
C MET A 214 -2.50 -13.32 -5.47
N ILE A 215 -2.23 -14.00 -6.58
CA ILE A 215 -2.22 -15.47 -6.64
C ILE A 215 -0.97 -15.99 -5.93
N VAL A 216 -1.15 -16.43 -4.69
CA VAL A 216 -0.07 -16.84 -3.77
C VAL A 216 -0.27 -18.23 -3.17
N THR A 217 -1.20 -19.03 -3.70
CA THR A 217 -1.54 -20.37 -3.19
C THR A 217 -0.31 -21.25 -2.98
N ASP A 218 0.59 -21.32 -3.97
CA ASP A 218 1.82 -22.12 -3.87
C ASP A 218 2.83 -21.51 -2.91
N THR A 219 2.92 -20.17 -2.87
CA THR A 219 3.82 -19.45 -1.97
C THR A 219 3.44 -19.65 -0.51
N ILE A 220 2.17 -19.49 -0.17
CA ILE A 220 1.72 -19.57 1.22
C ILE A 220 1.78 -21.01 1.76
N ALA A 221 1.66 -22.02 0.89
CA ALA A 221 1.78 -23.42 1.28
C ALA A 221 3.19 -23.77 1.80
N LYS A 222 4.24 -23.13 1.28
CA LYS A 222 5.65 -23.49 1.58
C LYS A 222 6.32 -22.63 2.67
N VAL A 223 5.77 -21.48 3.05
CA VAL A 223 6.39 -20.55 4.02
C VAL A 223 5.78 -20.67 5.41
N ASP A 224 6.50 -20.25 6.43
CA ASP A 224 6.13 -20.45 7.83
C ASP A 224 5.18 -19.35 8.32
N ALA A 225 5.37 -18.12 7.86
CA ALA A 225 4.41 -17.03 8.06
C ALA A 225 4.24 -16.17 6.81
N PHE A 226 3.06 -15.58 6.66
CA PHE A 226 2.73 -14.72 5.53
C PHE A 226 1.92 -13.51 6.00
N VAL A 227 2.39 -12.32 5.71
CA VAL A 227 1.75 -11.04 6.06
C VAL A 227 1.41 -10.28 4.79
N ALA A 228 0.15 -9.90 4.64
CA ALA A 228 -0.25 -8.91 3.64
C ALA A 228 -0.06 -7.52 4.24
N ALA A 229 0.88 -6.75 3.68
CA ALA A 229 1.22 -5.39 4.12
C ALA A 229 0.59 -4.29 3.27
N TRP A 230 -0.09 -4.66 2.18
CA TRP A 230 -0.70 -3.73 1.23
C TRP A 230 0.34 -2.77 0.64
N LEU A 231 0.03 -1.47 0.55
CA LEU A 231 0.97 -0.41 0.24
C LEU A 231 1.14 0.46 1.52
N PRO A 232 2.07 0.12 2.44
CA PRO A 232 2.14 0.72 3.76
C PRO A 232 2.67 2.17 3.79
N GLY A 233 3.05 2.76 2.65
CA GLY A 233 3.51 4.15 2.62
C GLY A 233 4.86 4.35 3.31
N THR A 234 5.12 5.54 3.86
CA THR A 234 6.47 5.92 4.32
C THR A 234 6.91 5.30 5.65
N GLU A 235 5.99 4.74 6.44
CA GLU A 235 6.25 4.38 7.84
C GLU A 235 6.44 2.87 8.02
N GLY A 236 7.48 2.30 7.39
CA GLY A 236 7.82 0.88 7.47
C GLY A 236 8.05 0.36 8.90
N GLN A 237 8.28 1.25 9.87
CA GLN A 237 8.30 0.91 11.29
C GLN A 237 7.00 0.24 11.76
N GLY A 238 5.84 0.60 11.21
CA GLY A 238 4.57 -0.05 11.55
C GLY A 238 4.54 -1.53 11.15
N VAL A 239 5.29 -1.93 10.11
CA VAL A 239 5.46 -3.34 9.75
C VAL A 239 6.28 -4.05 10.82
N ALA A 240 7.40 -3.47 11.23
CA ALA A 240 8.26 -4.04 12.27
C ALA A 240 7.55 -4.16 13.64
N ASP A 241 6.68 -3.20 13.98
CA ASP A 241 5.89 -3.25 15.21
C ASP A 241 5.11 -4.57 15.33
N VAL A 242 4.52 -5.03 14.22
CA VAL A 242 3.77 -6.29 14.18
C VAL A 242 4.67 -7.51 14.12
N LEU A 243 5.74 -7.47 13.31
CA LEU A 243 6.67 -8.58 13.17
C LEU A 243 7.33 -8.96 14.50
N PHE A 244 7.65 -7.97 15.33
CA PHE A 244 8.42 -8.16 16.57
C PHE A 244 7.58 -8.11 17.84
N GLY A 245 6.24 -8.06 17.73
CA GLY A 245 5.37 -8.17 18.91
C GLY A 245 5.10 -6.89 19.67
N ASP A 246 5.55 -5.73 19.19
CA ASP A 246 5.22 -4.43 19.79
C ASP A 246 3.75 -4.06 19.57
N TYR A 247 3.14 -4.60 18.52
CA TYR A 247 1.72 -4.49 18.24
C TYR A 247 1.14 -5.81 17.73
N LYS A 248 0.09 -6.30 18.38
CA LYS A 248 -0.61 -7.52 17.97
C LYS A 248 -1.40 -7.26 16.67
N PRO A 249 -1.31 -8.10 15.64
CA PRO A 249 -2.01 -7.87 14.37
C PRO A 249 -3.53 -7.88 14.58
N THR A 250 -4.16 -6.80 14.12
CA THR A 250 -5.61 -6.58 14.20
C THR A 250 -6.29 -6.56 12.83
N GLY A 251 -5.53 -6.39 11.74
CA GLY A 251 -6.08 -6.26 10.40
C GLY A 251 -6.87 -7.49 9.97
N LYS A 252 -7.97 -7.24 9.26
CA LYS A 252 -8.82 -8.24 8.62
C LYS A 252 -8.94 -7.91 7.14
N LEU A 253 -9.02 -8.94 6.30
CA LEU A 253 -9.17 -8.79 4.86
C LEU A 253 -10.44 -8.01 4.53
N SER A 254 -10.29 -6.85 3.89
CA SER A 254 -11.38 -6.09 3.26
C SER A 254 -11.66 -6.56 1.83
N PHE A 255 -10.90 -7.52 1.31
CA PHE A 255 -11.06 -8.14 0.00
C PHE A 255 -11.00 -9.66 0.12
N THR A 256 -11.81 -10.36 -0.67
CA THR A 256 -11.67 -11.80 -0.86
C THR A 256 -10.29 -12.12 -1.46
N TRP A 257 -9.60 -13.13 -0.92
CA TRP A 257 -8.33 -13.58 -1.50
C TRP A 257 -8.55 -14.80 -2.42
N PRO A 258 -8.35 -14.66 -3.74
CA PRO A 258 -8.55 -15.76 -4.68
C PRO A 258 -7.47 -16.84 -4.54
N ARG A 259 -7.85 -18.07 -4.85
CA ARG A 259 -6.97 -19.25 -4.95
C ARG A 259 -6.26 -19.33 -6.29
N SER A 260 -6.96 -18.97 -7.36
CA SER A 260 -6.44 -18.92 -8.73
C SER A 260 -7.06 -17.74 -9.45
N ILE A 261 -6.47 -17.38 -10.59
CA ILE A 261 -6.94 -16.29 -11.42
C ILE A 261 -8.33 -16.56 -12.01
N ASP A 262 -8.67 -17.83 -12.25
CA ASP A 262 -9.97 -18.26 -12.77
C ASP A 262 -11.15 -17.92 -11.83
N GLN A 263 -10.86 -17.61 -10.56
CA GLN A 263 -11.88 -17.16 -9.62
C GLN A 263 -12.22 -15.69 -9.79
N VAL A 264 -11.41 -14.88 -10.49
CA VAL A 264 -11.64 -13.43 -10.58
C VAL A 264 -12.69 -13.13 -11.65
N PRO A 265 -13.77 -12.38 -11.34
CA PRO A 265 -14.08 -11.76 -10.05
C PRO A 265 -14.70 -12.73 -9.02
N ILE A 266 -14.25 -12.66 -7.76
CA ILE A 266 -14.84 -13.38 -6.62
C ILE A 266 -15.08 -12.43 -5.44
N ASN A 267 -16.31 -12.36 -4.96
CA ASN A 267 -16.76 -11.44 -3.92
C ASN A 267 -17.56 -12.18 -2.85
N VAL A 268 -17.54 -11.62 -1.63
CA VAL A 268 -18.40 -12.11 -0.55
C VAL A 268 -19.86 -12.04 -0.98
N GLY A 269 -20.58 -13.16 -0.88
CA GLY A 269 -21.96 -13.30 -1.34
C GLY A 269 -22.13 -14.06 -2.65
N ASP A 270 -21.06 -14.27 -3.42
CA ASP A 270 -21.11 -15.07 -4.65
C ASP A 270 -21.43 -16.55 -4.37
N GLN A 271 -21.90 -17.27 -5.39
CA GLN A 271 -22.19 -18.71 -5.30
C GLN A 271 -21.61 -19.43 -6.53
N PRO A 272 -20.64 -20.36 -6.35
CA PRO A 272 -20.00 -20.74 -5.09
C PRO A 272 -18.97 -19.71 -4.58
N TYR A 273 -18.93 -19.45 -3.27
CA TYR A 273 -17.86 -18.66 -2.63
C TYR A 273 -16.83 -19.58 -1.96
N ALA A 274 -15.74 -19.88 -2.68
CA ALA A 274 -14.68 -20.78 -2.23
C ALA A 274 -13.26 -20.17 -2.36
N PRO A 275 -12.98 -19.06 -1.67
CA PRO A 275 -11.69 -18.37 -1.78
C PRO A 275 -10.54 -19.12 -1.09
N LEU A 276 -9.30 -18.64 -1.30
CA LEU A 276 -8.16 -19.06 -0.49
C LEU A 276 -8.29 -18.52 0.95
N PHE A 277 -8.62 -17.23 1.07
CA PHE A 277 -9.00 -16.59 2.33
C PHE A 277 -10.27 -15.77 2.13
N ALA A 278 -11.24 -15.98 3.00
CA ALA A 278 -12.51 -15.26 2.96
C ALA A 278 -12.34 -13.78 3.35
N PHE A 279 -13.27 -12.94 2.90
CA PHE A 279 -13.46 -11.60 3.44
C PHE A 279 -13.56 -11.66 4.97
N GLY A 280 -12.91 -10.71 5.66
CA GLY A 280 -12.83 -10.67 7.12
C GLY A 280 -11.82 -11.63 7.75
N TYR A 281 -11.11 -12.44 6.96
CA TYR A 281 -10.04 -13.30 7.49
C TYR A 281 -8.84 -12.49 7.98
N GLY A 282 -8.15 -12.99 8.99
CA GLY A 282 -6.91 -12.41 9.51
C GLY A 282 -6.57 -13.04 10.84
N LEU A 283 -5.40 -13.65 10.94
CA LEU A 283 -4.94 -14.30 12.16
C LEU A 283 -4.46 -13.28 13.18
N THR A 284 -4.28 -13.77 14.40
CA THR A 284 -3.62 -13.06 15.49
C THR A 284 -2.74 -14.06 16.25
N TYR A 285 -1.75 -13.59 17.01
CA TYR A 285 -0.88 -14.45 17.84
C TYR A 285 -1.12 -14.24 19.33
#